data_AF-A0A3C0ISI3-F1
#
_entry.id   AF-A0A3C0ISI3-F1
#
_cell.length_a   1.000
_cell.length_b   1.000
_cell.length_c   1.000
_cell.angle_alpha   90.00
_cell.angle_beta   90.00
_cell.angle_gamma   90.00
#
_symmetry.space_group_name_H-M   'P 1'
#
loop_
_entity.id
_entity.type
_entity.pdbx_description
1 polymer ?
#
loop_
_entity_poly.entity_id
_entity_poly.type
_entity_poly.pdbx_seq_one_letter_code
_entity_poly.pdbx_strand_id
1 'polypeptide(L)'
;MIEGTDKKDEYIFLTAHYDHLGKRDGVIYYGADDDGSGTVSIMEIAEAFAAAAKKGARPRRTIVFMAVSGEEKGLWGSDYYARNPIFPLAKTSVDLNIDMVGRIDPSYKG
;
A
#
# COMPACT_ATOMS: atom_id res chain seq x y z
N MET A 1 2.84 8.45 6.92
CA MET A 1 1.87 9.38 6.30
C MET A 1 2.58 10.67 5.89
N ILE A 2 2.07 11.36 4.87
CA ILE A 2 2.49 12.71 4.50
C ILE A 2 1.26 13.60 4.58
N GLU A 3 1.24 14.54 5.53
CA GLU A 3 0.11 15.42 5.74
C GLU A 3 -0.04 16.40 4.55
N GLY A 4 -1.29 16.63 4.14
CA GLY A 4 -1.63 17.56 3.06
C GLY A 4 -1.44 19.04 3.43
N THR A 5 -1.59 19.94 2.46
CA THR A 5 -1.50 21.39 2.68
C THR A 5 -2.84 22.02 3.06
N ASP A 6 -3.80 22.07 2.13
CA ASP A 6 -5.07 22.78 2.28
C ASP A 6 -6.28 21.84 2.37
N LYS A 7 -6.09 20.54 2.11
CA LYS A 7 -7.10 19.48 2.25
C LYS A 7 -6.59 18.37 3.17
N LYS A 8 -5.91 18.74 4.26
CA LYS A 8 -5.25 17.78 5.16
C LYS A 8 -6.17 16.76 5.83
N ASP A 9 -7.47 17.06 5.90
CA ASP A 9 -8.49 16.15 6.45
C ASP A 9 -9.13 15.25 5.38
N GLU A 10 -8.74 15.36 4.11
CA GLU A 10 -9.10 14.40 3.05
C GLU A 10 -7.92 13.43 2.84
N TYR A 11 -8.21 12.13 2.75
CA TYR A 11 -7.18 11.08 2.74
C TYR A 11 -7.10 10.36 1.38
N ILE A 12 -5.88 10.08 0.96
CA ILE A 12 -5.56 9.13 -0.12
C ILE A 12 -4.77 8.00 0.52
N PHE A 13 -5.18 6.76 0.28
CA PHE A 13 -4.46 5.58 0.74
C PHE A 13 -3.58 5.01 -0.36
N LEU A 14 -2.39 4.59 0.03
CA LEU A 14 -1.50 3.73 -0.74
C LEU A 14 -1.28 2.48 0.10
N THR A 15 -1.85 1.36 -0.34
CA THR A 15 -1.79 0.09 0.37
C THR A 15 -1.01 -0.96 -0.38
N ALA A 16 -0.43 -1.87 0.37
CA ALA A 16 0.05 -3.17 -0.08
C ALA A 16 -0.17 -4.13 1.10
N HIS A 17 -0.40 -5.42 0.87
CA HIS A 17 -0.27 -6.36 1.98
C HIS A 17 1.19 -6.59 2.31
N TYR A 18 1.49 -7.11 3.50
CA TYR A 18 2.84 -7.34 4.04
C TYR A 18 3.09 -8.83 4.38
N ASP A 19 2.01 -9.61 4.46
CA ASP A 19 2.08 -11.03 4.70
C ASP A 19 2.18 -11.82 3.40
N HIS A 20 2.90 -12.93 3.45
CA HIS A 20 3.02 -13.90 2.38
C HIS A 20 2.71 -15.30 2.91
N LEU A 21 2.52 -16.27 2.01
CA LEU A 21 2.16 -17.66 2.33
C LEU A 21 3.12 -18.40 3.29
N GLY A 22 4.39 -17.97 3.39
CA GLY A 22 5.42 -18.62 4.20
C GLY A 22 5.78 -20.01 3.69
N LYS A 23 5.56 -21.04 4.51
CA LYS A 23 5.84 -22.45 4.15
C LYS A 23 4.54 -23.26 4.14
N ARG A 24 4.24 -23.93 3.03
CA ARG A 24 3.10 -24.87 2.89
C ARG A 24 3.60 -26.17 2.29
N ASP A 25 3.20 -27.30 2.87
CA ASP A 25 3.51 -28.65 2.38
C ASP A 25 4.99 -28.90 2.07
N GLY A 26 5.88 -28.36 2.90
CA GLY A 26 7.33 -28.50 2.72
C GLY A 26 7.96 -27.46 1.80
N VAL A 27 7.16 -26.72 1.01
CA VAL A 27 7.60 -25.72 0.04
C VAL A 27 7.59 -24.33 0.67
N ILE A 28 8.66 -23.56 0.46
CA ILE A 28 8.76 -22.16 0.86
C ILE A 28 8.29 -21.28 -0.30
N TYR A 29 7.36 -20.39 0.00
CA TYR A 29 6.91 -19.32 -0.86
C TYR A 29 7.63 -18.07 -0.37
N TYR A 30 8.56 -17.53 -1.16
CA TYR A 30 9.41 -16.42 -0.71
C TYR A 30 8.72 -15.06 -0.72
N GLY A 31 7.56 -14.96 -1.38
CA GLY A 31 6.74 -13.75 -1.43
C GLY A 31 7.41 -12.55 -2.10
N ALA A 32 8.27 -12.78 -3.10
CA ALA A 32 8.96 -11.69 -3.80
C ALA A 32 8.01 -10.85 -4.67
N ASP A 33 7.10 -11.52 -5.38
CA ASP A 33 6.06 -10.88 -6.20
C ASP A 33 4.83 -10.60 -5.33
N ASP A 34 4.34 -11.63 -4.65
CA ASP A 34 3.17 -11.64 -3.78
C ASP A 34 3.60 -11.85 -2.30
N ASP A 35 3.85 -10.80 -1.51
CA ASP A 35 3.53 -9.38 -1.78
C ASP A 35 4.73 -8.48 -2.03
N GLY A 36 5.95 -8.93 -1.74
CA GLY A 36 7.05 -8.04 -1.34
C GLY A 36 7.36 -6.91 -2.32
N SER A 37 7.07 -7.13 -3.61
CA SER A 37 7.11 -6.11 -4.66
C SER A 37 6.21 -4.90 -4.37
N GLY A 38 4.97 -5.13 -3.91
CA GLY A 38 3.99 -4.13 -3.50
C GLY A 38 4.41 -3.41 -2.22
N THR A 39 4.81 -4.15 -1.17
CA THR A 39 5.32 -3.54 0.08
C THR A 39 6.50 -2.62 -0.20
N VAL A 40 7.51 -3.08 -0.93
CA VAL A 40 8.68 -2.24 -1.26
C VAL A 40 8.24 -1.04 -2.10
N SER A 41 7.31 -1.22 -3.03
CA SER A 41 6.77 -0.11 -3.83
C SER A 41 6.17 1.00 -2.95
N ILE A 42 5.31 0.66 -1.98
CA ILE A 42 4.71 1.69 -1.10
C ILE A 42 5.76 2.34 -0.17
N MET A 43 6.81 1.62 0.22
CA MET A 43 7.92 2.17 1.02
C MET A 43 8.74 3.17 0.22
N GLU A 44 9.12 2.83 -1.02
CA GLU A 44 9.89 3.71 -1.91
C GLU A 44 9.08 4.95 -2.31
N ILE A 45 7.78 4.78 -2.58
CA ILE A 45 6.88 5.92 -2.83
C ILE A 45 6.83 6.82 -1.59
N ALA A 46 6.73 6.26 -0.38
CA ALA A 46 6.74 7.03 0.86
C ALA A 46 8.03 7.85 1.03
N GLU A 47 9.18 7.25 0.74
CA GLU A 47 10.47 7.94 0.75
C GLU A 47 10.50 9.10 -0.25
N ALA A 48 10.06 8.87 -1.49
CA ALA A 48 10.01 9.89 -2.52
C ALA A 48 9.11 11.08 -2.13
N PHE A 49 7.92 10.82 -1.60
CA PHE A 49 7.02 11.88 -1.11
C PHE A 49 7.60 12.61 0.09
N ALA A 50 8.27 11.91 1.02
CA ALA A 50 8.95 12.54 2.15
C ALA A 50 10.09 13.47 1.69
N ALA A 51 10.88 13.04 0.70
CA ALA A 51 11.94 13.85 0.12
C ALA A 51 11.38 15.09 -0.61
N ALA A 52 10.28 14.95 -1.35
CA ALA A 52 9.59 16.06 -1.99
C ALA A 52 9.02 17.05 -0.96
N ALA A 53 8.41 16.55 0.12
CA ALA A 53 7.86 17.36 1.20
C ALA A 53 8.94 18.21 1.89
N LYS A 54 10.14 17.64 2.12
CA LYS A 54 11.31 18.40 2.65
C LYS A 54 11.75 19.55 1.75
N LYS A 55 11.46 19.47 0.44
CA LYS A 55 11.72 20.53 -0.55
C LYS A 55 10.55 21.51 -0.73
N GLY A 56 9.51 21.41 0.10
CA GLY A 56 8.33 22.28 0.04
C GLY A 56 7.23 21.80 -0.92
N ALA A 57 7.43 20.69 -1.64
CA ALA A 57 6.42 20.10 -2.51
C ALA A 57 5.58 19.08 -1.72
N ARG A 58 4.44 19.53 -1.19
CA ARG A 58 3.49 18.69 -0.45
C ARG A 58 2.20 18.47 -1.25
N PRO A 59 1.56 17.30 -1.12
CA PRO A 59 0.24 17.07 -1.70
C PRO A 59 -0.81 17.97 -1.02
N ARG A 60 -1.92 18.24 -1.70
CA ARG A 60 -3.06 18.96 -1.10
C ARG A 60 -3.75 18.12 -0.02
N ARG A 61 -3.95 16.83 -0.31
CA ARG A 61 -4.56 15.83 0.57
C ARG A 61 -3.50 15.09 1.38
N THR A 62 -3.89 14.54 2.52
CA THR A 62 -3.00 13.66 3.30
C THR A 62 -2.87 12.31 2.62
N ILE A 63 -1.64 11.84 2.46
CA ILE A 63 -1.34 10.50 1.93
C ILE A 63 -1.04 9.57 3.11
N VAL A 64 -1.81 8.50 3.21
CA VAL A 64 -1.63 7.43 4.19
C VAL A 64 -1.02 6.24 3.48
N PHE A 65 0.15 5.83 3.95
CA PHE A 65 0.83 4.61 3.50
C PHE A 65 0.50 3.53 4.51
N MET A 66 -0.06 2.41 4.07
CA MET A 66 -0.55 1.37 4.96
C MET A 66 -0.20 -0.01 4.42
N ALA A 67 0.73 -0.68 5.09
CA ALA A 67 1.03 -2.08 4.89
C ALA A 67 0.00 -2.91 5.68
N VAL A 68 -0.93 -3.58 4.98
CA VAL A 68 -1.97 -4.43 5.60
C VAL A 68 -1.46 -5.85 5.80
N SER A 69 -2.09 -6.64 6.67
CA SER A 69 -1.68 -8.02 6.92
C SER A 69 -2.89 -8.96 6.96
N GLY A 70 -2.68 -10.24 6.68
CA GLY A 70 -3.70 -11.26 6.59
C GLY A 70 -4.47 -11.25 5.27
N GLU A 71 -3.90 -10.70 4.20
CA GLU A 71 -4.47 -10.77 2.85
C GLU A 71 -4.65 -12.24 2.46
N GLU A 72 -3.58 -13.02 2.66
CA GLU A 72 -3.44 -14.43 2.26
C GLU A 72 -4.32 -15.40 3.06
N LYS A 73 -5.00 -14.86 4.08
CA LYS A 73 -5.95 -15.55 4.95
C LYS A 73 -7.40 -15.12 4.69
N GLY A 74 -7.62 -14.17 3.79
CA GLY A 74 -8.93 -13.63 3.43
C GLY A 74 -9.11 -12.18 3.83
N LEU A 75 -8.11 -11.32 3.54
CA LEU A 75 -8.20 -9.86 3.68
C LEU A 75 -8.39 -9.35 5.12
N TRP A 76 -7.88 -10.07 6.12
CA TRP A 76 -8.24 -9.83 7.53
C TRP A 76 -7.91 -8.41 8.01
N GLY A 77 -6.72 -7.91 7.69
CA GLY A 77 -6.28 -6.58 8.13
C GLY A 77 -7.04 -5.45 7.45
N SER A 78 -7.29 -5.55 6.14
CA SER A 78 -8.04 -4.53 5.40
C SER A 78 -9.52 -4.54 5.76
N ASP A 79 -10.14 -5.72 5.94
CA ASP A 79 -11.52 -5.83 6.43
C ASP A 79 -11.66 -5.27 7.85
N TYR A 80 -10.72 -5.60 8.74
CA TYR A 80 -10.70 -5.03 10.09
C TYR A 80 -10.57 -3.50 10.05
N TYR A 81 -9.69 -2.97 9.22
CA TYR A 81 -9.50 -1.52 9.06
C TYR A 81 -10.77 -0.84 8.54
N ALA A 82 -11.44 -1.42 7.53
CA ALA A 82 -12.68 -0.87 6.99
C ALA A 82 -13.80 -0.79 8.04
N ARG A 83 -13.83 -1.73 9.00
CA ARG A 83 -14.80 -1.75 10.10
C ARG A 83 -14.38 -0.89 11.30
N ASN A 84 -13.07 -0.65 11.47
CA ASN A 84 -12.49 0.08 12.60
C ASN A 84 -11.49 1.14 12.12
N PRO A 85 -11.93 2.11 11.31
CA PRO A 85 -11.00 3.02 10.64
C PRO A 85 -10.39 4.04 11.60
N ILE A 86 -9.07 4.16 11.57
CA ILE A 86 -8.35 5.25 12.26
C ILE A 86 -8.57 6.59 11.51
N PHE A 87 -8.54 6.55 10.18
CA PHE A 87 -8.88 7.69 9.33
C PHE A 87 -10.29 7.49 8.76
N PRO A 88 -11.23 8.43 8.95
CA PRO A 88 -12.63 8.21 8.58
C PRO A 88 -12.81 7.89 7.09
N LEU A 89 -13.46 6.77 6.77
CA LEU A 89 -13.71 6.36 5.38
C LEU A 89 -14.51 7.42 4.59
N ALA A 90 -15.42 8.14 5.24
CA ALA A 90 -16.18 9.23 4.65
C ALA A 90 -15.31 10.41 4.17
N LYS A 91 -14.05 10.49 4.62
CA LYS A 91 -13.06 11.48 4.19
C LYS A 91 -11.95 10.87 3.32
N THR A 92 -12.00 9.57 3.06
CA THR A 92 -11.08 8.89 2.15
C THR A 92 -11.57 9.05 0.72
N SER A 93 -10.78 9.69 -0.13
CA SER A 93 -11.12 9.91 -1.53
C SER A 93 -10.90 8.67 -2.40
N VAL A 94 -9.80 7.95 -2.13
CA VAL A 94 -9.40 6.76 -2.88
C VAL A 94 -8.41 5.95 -2.07
N ASP A 95 -8.43 4.65 -2.30
CA ASP A 95 -7.37 3.71 -1.93
C ASP A 95 -6.74 3.14 -3.19
N LEU A 96 -5.43 3.30 -3.35
CA LEU A 96 -4.66 2.71 -4.44
C LEU A 96 -3.85 1.54 -3.87
N ASN A 97 -4.36 0.34 -4.09
CA ASN A 97 -3.69 -0.89 -3.71
C ASN A 97 -2.63 -1.28 -4.75
N ILE A 98 -1.40 -1.50 -4.29
CA ILE A 98 -0.24 -1.88 -5.10
C ILE A 98 0.19 -3.27 -4.66
N ASP A 99 0.08 -4.22 -5.59
CA ASP A 99 0.36 -5.62 -5.35
C ASP A 99 0.88 -6.29 -6.64
N MET A 100 1.75 -7.28 -6.49
CA MET A 100 2.34 -8.07 -7.58
C MET A 100 2.95 -7.20 -8.71
N VAL A 101 3.89 -6.33 -8.35
CA VAL A 101 4.57 -5.37 -9.23
C VAL A 101 5.73 -6.02 -9.97
N GLY A 102 5.80 -5.78 -11.28
CA GLY A 102 6.89 -6.26 -12.15
C GLY A 102 6.55 -7.49 -12.98
N ARG A 103 5.30 -7.96 -12.95
CA ARG A 103 4.81 -8.98 -13.87
C ARG A 103 4.87 -8.49 -15.32
N ILE A 104 5.38 -9.34 -16.19
CA ILE A 104 5.41 -9.11 -17.63
C ILE A 104 4.03 -9.45 -18.20
N ASP A 105 3.51 -8.57 -19.05
CA ASP A 105 2.26 -8.83 -19.77
C ASP A 105 2.41 -10.09 -20.64
N PRO A 106 1.47 -11.06 -20.60
CA PRO A 106 1.55 -12.27 -21.43
C PRO A 106 1.66 -12.00 -22.94
N SER A 107 1.22 -10.83 -23.40
CA SER A 107 1.32 -10.37 -24.78
C SER A 107 2.66 -9.69 -25.10
N TYR A 108 3.46 -9.34 -24.09
CA TYR A 108 4.77 -8.75 -24.25
C TYR A 108 5.77 -9.80 -24.77
N LYS A 109 6.23 -9.61 -26.02
CA LYS A 109 7.09 -10.59 -26.72
C LYS A 109 8.60 -10.32 -26.61
N GLY A 110 9.01 -9.31 -25.83
CA GLY A 110 10.39 -8.83 -25.80
C GLY A 110 10.67 -7.79 -26.88
#